data_AF-A0A150ANQ3-F1
#
_entry.id   AF-A0A150ANQ3-F1
#
_cell.length_a   1.000
_cell.length_b   1.000
_cell.length_c   1.000
_cell.angle_alpha   90.00
_cell.angle_beta   90.00
_cell.angle_gamma   90.00
#
_symmetry.space_group_name_H-M   'P 1'
#
loop_
_entity.id
_entity.type
_entity.pdbx_description
1 polymer ?
#
loop_
_entity_poly.entity_id
_entity_poly.type
_entity_poly.pdbx_seq_one_letter_code
_entity_poly.pdbx_strand_id
1 'polypeptide(L)'
;MTFKIGDDHETILVDDETLNKEFVEKSINKKVGEPLFVQIGELDQELKKVEITRIANKFLNLFDELLLSIGSQFNELPFQSFKIDENDVYGSINEQLFKLYGAQKLLDKEHQKSQISEYKSYKTSFTDIVRSLFNDCYITAYSELTSNSSLGFYIRPNYINNAPFVSNSEENNYILDFSAIVLFSDLDQNKIISFQNRQFITTSHVIGHLDRLISKANNERNVRVSLSFSDDYNIRRHFYDEAFHQRRIDKLKFYKRWTEKYCKVIIPNEKLKFRSIFEKESYDVFIERIIENVILSERENYYLISDDIVYTKHFNKLILSTEEFLKLNFKSDYGNIITFLLNNQYMGLTLDGEILYNAYISKLVNKDMSYDRACDNINLMGKFGYDIREIYINFLKRLAISPSLSHELYSREASFIFLNLLVNSNRVFNESLAEKVHTEFNLLGQYYTLTTKALSFAVDIFSRK
;
A
#
# COMPACT_ATOMS: atom_id res chain seq x y z
N MET A 1 -37.76 28.22 -9.32
CA MET A 1 -37.88 29.54 -9.96
C MET A 1 -37.79 30.59 -8.86
N THR A 2 -37.04 31.68 -9.06
CA THR A 2 -36.88 32.75 -8.08
C THR A 2 -37.59 34.00 -8.54
N PHE A 3 -38.34 34.60 -7.62
CA PHE A 3 -39.17 35.78 -7.84
C PHE A 3 -38.68 36.92 -6.95
N LYS A 4 -38.89 38.16 -7.40
CA LYS A 4 -38.74 39.37 -6.60
C LYS A 4 -40.10 40.03 -6.43
N ILE A 5 -40.49 40.31 -5.19
CA ILE A 5 -41.75 40.95 -4.81
C ILE A 5 -41.41 42.17 -3.95
N GLY A 6 -41.45 43.37 -4.53
CA GLY A 6 -40.89 44.55 -3.85
C GLY A 6 -39.38 44.39 -3.64
N ASP A 7 -38.92 44.39 -2.38
CA ASP A 7 -37.51 44.16 -2.00
C ASP A 7 -37.20 42.70 -1.59
N ASP A 8 -38.24 41.87 -1.45
CA ASP A 8 -38.10 40.48 -1.00
C ASP A 8 -37.89 39.51 -2.16
N HIS A 9 -37.11 38.45 -1.89
CA HIS A 9 -36.84 37.37 -2.84
C HIS A 9 -37.42 36.05 -2.34
N GLU A 10 -38.18 35.36 -3.18
CA GLU A 10 -38.78 34.07 -2.86
C GLU A 10 -38.39 33.03 -3.92
N THR A 11 -38.03 31.81 -3.49
CA THR A 11 -37.69 30.70 -4.39
C THR A 11 -38.69 29.57 -4.24
N ILE A 12 -39.26 29.14 -5.36
CA ILE A 12 -40.35 28.17 -5.39
C ILE A 12 -39.98 27.05 -6.38
N LEU A 13 -40.06 25.81 -5.90
CA LEU A 13 -39.97 24.63 -6.76
C LEU A 13 -41.24 24.58 -7.61
N VAL A 14 -41.10 24.34 -8.92
CA VAL A 14 -42.24 24.16 -9.83
C VAL A 14 -42.38 22.67 -10.09
N ASP A 15 -43.47 22.10 -9.58
CA ASP A 15 -43.87 20.70 -9.64
C ASP A 15 -45.40 20.60 -9.74
N ASP A 16 -45.94 19.38 -9.81
CA ASP A 16 -47.38 19.16 -9.98
C ASP A 16 -48.24 19.72 -8.83
N GLU A 17 -47.67 19.90 -7.63
CA GLU A 17 -48.37 20.44 -6.46
C GLU A 17 -48.40 21.98 -6.48
N THR A 18 -47.33 22.59 -6.98
CA THR A 18 -47.15 24.05 -7.03
C THR A 18 -47.62 24.69 -8.34
N LEU A 19 -47.88 23.88 -9.37
CA LEU A 19 -48.33 24.33 -10.69
C LEU A 19 -49.61 25.18 -10.63
N ASN A 20 -50.52 24.85 -9.70
CA ASN A 20 -51.82 25.50 -9.53
C ASN A 20 -51.75 26.81 -8.72
N LYS A 21 -50.57 27.21 -8.24
CA LYS A 21 -50.42 28.51 -7.59
C LYS A 21 -50.49 29.61 -8.66
N GLU A 22 -51.33 30.61 -8.44
CA GLU A 22 -51.65 31.66 -9.42
C GLU A 22 -50.41 32.33 -10.04
N PHE A 23 -49.38 32.59 -9.23
CA PHE A 23 -48.14 33.18 -9.73
C PHE A 23 -47.26 32.19 -10.51
N VAL A 24 -47.30 30.89 -10.20
CA VAL A 24 -46.59 29.86 -10.98
C VAL A 24 -47.25 29.72 -12.34
N GLU A 25 -48.57 29.59 -12.38
CA GLU A 25 -49.34 29.49 -13.62
C GLU A 25 -49.09 30.69 -14.54
N LYS A 26 -49.15 31.92 -13.99
CA LYS A 26 -48.90 33.16 -14.74
C LYS A 26 -47.44 33.33 -15.18
N SER A 27 -46.51 32.62 -14.54
CA SER A 27 -45.07 32.63 -14.90
C SER A 27 -44.71 31.65 -16.04
N ILE A 28 -45.62 30.73 -16.39
CA ILE A 28 -45.39 29.78 -17.49
C ILE A 28 -45.26 30.56 -18.81
N ASN A 29 -44.19 30.28 -19.57
CA ASN A 29 -43.80 30.95 -20.82
C ASN A 29 -43.27 32.39 -20.69
N LYS A 30 -43.02 32.87 -19.47
CA LYS A 30 -42.41 34.19 -19.24
C LYS A 30 -40.89 34.09 -19.18
N LYS A 31 -40.21 35.17 -19.60
CA LYS A 31 -38.75 35.28 -19.55
C LYS A 31 -38.29 35.95 -18.25
N VAL A 32 -37.04 35.68 -17.86
CA VAL A 32 -36.36 36.39 -16.78
C VAL A 32 -36.39 37.91 -17.07
N GLY A 33 -36.77 38.71 -16.08
CA GLY A 33 -36.92 40.17 -16.16
C GLY A 33 -38.30 40.66 -16.63
N GLU A 34 -39.22 39.76 -17.04
CA GLU A 34 -40.58 40.17 -17.38
C GLU A 34 -41.43 40.41 -16.12
N PRO A 35 -42.10 41.57 -15.99
CA PRO A 35 -42.96 41.83 -14.85
C PRO A 35 -44.30 41.10 -14.95
N LEU A 36 -44.69 40.50 -13.84
CA LEU A 36 -45.96 39.85 -13.58
C LEU A 36 -46.74 40.65 -12.55
N PHE A 37 -48.06 40.64 -12.65
CA PHE A 37 -48.94 41.25 -11.65
C PHE A 37 -49.84 40.15 -11.08
N VAL A 38 -49.66 39.88 -9.79
CA VAL A 38 -50.35 38.79 -9.10
C VAL A 38 -50.91 39.32 -7.78
N GLN A 39 -52.05 38.76 -7.39
CA GLN A 39 -52.65 39.05 -6.10
C GLN A 39 -51.98 38.14 -5.06
N ILE A 40 -51.53 38.71 -3.93
CA ILE A 40 -50.82 37.96 -2.89
C ILE A 40 -51.67 37.95 -1.63
N GLY A 41 -52.32 36.81 -1.37
CA GLY A 41 -53.20 36.60 -0.22
C GLY A 41 -54.67 36.86 -0.53
N GLU A 42 -55.57 36.14 0.15
CA GLU A 42 -57.01 36.20 -0.10
C GLU A 42 -57.69 37.51 0.36
N LEU A 43 -57.00 38.30 1.20
CA LEU A 43 -57.54 39.52 1.81
C LEU A 43 -57.01 40.83 1.20
N ASP A 44 -55.92 40.77 0.42
CA ASP A 44 -55.27 41.93 -0.19
C ASP A 44 -55.72 42.03 -1.67
N GLN A 45 -56.47 43.07 -2.04
CA GLN A 45 -56.95 43.26 -3.42
C GLN A 45 -55.93 43.97 -4.33
N GLU A 46 -54.78 44.37 -3.78
CA GLU A 46 -53.74 45.04 -4.56
C GLU A 46 -52.90 44.05 -5.38
N LEU A 47 -52.79 44.32 -6.68
CA LEU A 47 -51.90 43.58 -7.57
C LEU A 47 -50.45 44.00 -7.30
N LYS A 48 -49.64 43.06 -6.82
CA LYS A 48 -48.20 43.29 -6.61
C LYS A 48 -47.43 42.96 -7.88
N LYS A 49 -46.47 43.83 -8.21
CA LYS A 49 -45.51 43.59 -9.29
C LYS A 49 -44.49 42.55 -8.83
N VAL A 50 -44.42 41.44 -9.54
CA VAL A 50 -43.50 40.33 -9.32
C VAL A 50 -42.59 40.22 -10.53
N GLU A 51 -41.29 40.11 -10.33
CA GLU A 51 -40.33 39.92 -11.42
C GLU A 51 -39.67 38.56 -11.30
N ILE A 52 -39.64 37.79 -12.39
CA ILE A 52 -38.87 36.54 -12.45
C ILE A 52 -37.40 36.92 -12.54
N THR A 53 -36.64 36.72 -11.47
CA THR A 53 -35.22 37.07 -11.46
C THR A 53 -34.35 35.91 -11.94
N ARG A 54 -34.81 34.67 -11.78
CA ARG A 54 -34.06 33.50 -12.23
C ARG A 54 -34.95 32.28 -12.48
N ILE A 55 -34.71 31.61 -13.60
CA ILE A 55 -35.23 30.27 -13.88
C ILE A 55 -34.05 29.30 -13.84
N ALA A 56 -34.03 28.41 -12.85
CA ALA A 56 -33.03 27.37 -12.70
C ALA A 56 -33.73 26.00 -12.74
N ASN A 57 -33.09 25.02 -13.39
CA ASN A 57 -33.54 23.63 -13.29
C ASN A 57 -33.13 23.04 -11.92
N LYS A 58 -33.68 21.87 -11.57
CA LYS A 58 -33.41 21.19 -10.29
C LYS A 58 -31.91 21.02 -10.01
N PHE A 59 -31.10 20.73 -11.03
CA PHE A 59 -29.67 20.50 -10.88
C PHE A 59 -28.89 21.79 -10.64
N LEU A 60 -29.26 22.89 -11.31
CA LEU A 60 -28.65 24.21 -11.09
C LEU A 60 -29.01 24.76 -9.71
N ASN A 61 -30.25 24.57 -9.28
CA ASN A 61 -30.67 24.99 -7.94
C ASN A 61 -29.96 24.17 -6.85
N LEU A 62 -29.88 22.85 -7.01
CA LEU A 62 -29.11 21.98 -6.11
C LEU A 62 -27.62 22.38 -6.08
N PHE A 63 -27.04 22.74 -7.24
CA PHE A 63 -25.67 23.22 -7.31
C PHE A 63 -25.47 24.52 -6.54
N ASP A 64 -26.38 25.48 -6.65
CA ASP A 64 -26.32 26.73 -5.90
C ASP A 64 -26.51 26.51 -4.39
N GLU A 65 -27.44 25.65 -3.99
CA GLU A 65 -27.65 25.25 -2.59
C GLU A 65 -26.40 24.58 -2.01
N LEU A 66 -25.74 23.72 -2.79
CA LEU A 66 -24.45 23.15 -2.42
C LEU A 66 -23.38 24.24 -2.29
N LEU A 67 -23.28 25.19 -3.22
CA LEU A 67 -22.31 26.29 -3.13
C LEU A 67 -22.54 27.18 -1.90
N LEU A 68 -23.79 27.53 -1.60
CA LEU A 68 -24.16 28.30 -0.42
C LEU A 68 -23.82 27.54 0.86
N SER A 69 -24.09 26.24 0.87
CA SER A 69 -23.78 25.35 1.98
C SER A 69 -22.26 25.22 2.16
N ILE A 70 -21.49 25.04 1.10
CA ILE A 70 -20.01 24.99 1.12
C ILE A 70 -19.39 26.29 1.67
N GLY A 71 -20.05 27.43 1.47
CA GLY A 71 -19.65 28.73 2.02
C GLY A 71 -19.95 28.93 3.51
N SER A 72 -20.80 28.09 4.11
CA SER A 72 -21.13 28.14 5.54
C SER A 72 -20.06 27.43 6.37
N GLN A 73 -19.67 28.03 7.51
CA GLN A 73 -18.72 27.43 8.47
C GLN A 73 -19.30 26.22 9.23
N PHE A 74 -20.61 25.99 9.13
CA PHE A 74 -21.34 24.92 9.85
C PHE A 74 -21.97 23.90 8.92
N ASN A 75 -21.44 23.71 7.71
CA ASN A 75 -21.98 22.72 6.80
C ASN A 75 -21.60 21.29 7.26
N GLU A 76 -22.49 20.33 6.99
CA GLU A 76 -22.21 18.90 7.18
C GLU A 76 -21.53 18.28 5.95
N LEU A 77 -21.15 19.11 4.97
CA LEU A 77 -20.52 18.66 3.75
C LEU A 77 -19.01 18.47 4.00
N PRO A 78 -18.37 17.47 3.38
CA PRO A 78 -16.93 17.23 3.56
C PRO A 78 -16.07 18.24 2.77
N PHE A 79 -16.61 19.42 2.43
CA PHE A 79 -15.97 20.41 1.57
C PHE A 79 -16.13 21.82 2.15
N GLN A 80 -15.05 22.59 2.11
CA GLN A 80 -15.03 23.99 2.53
C GLN A 80 -14.50 24.85 1.37
N SER A 81 -15.22 25.92 1.03
CA SER A 81 -14.67 26.92 0.11
C SER A 81 -13.65 27.79 0.83
N PHE A 82 -12.54 28.07 0.16
CA PHE A 82 -11.63 29.13 0.56
C PHE A 82 -11.43 30.09 -0.62
N LYS A 83 -11.28 31.38 -0.32
CA LYS A 83 -10.95 32.38 -1.34
C LYS A 83 -9.45 32.55 -1.36
N ILE A 84 -8.88 32.47 -2.56
CA ILE A 84 -7.51 32.86 -2.82
C ILE A 84 -7.54 34.35 -3.18
N ASP A 85 -6.73 35.16 -2.51
CA ASP A 85 -6.63 36.59 -2.80
C ASP A 85 -6.03 36.78 -4.21
N GLU A 86 -6.80 37.42 -5.10
CA GLU A 86 -6.44 37.62 -6.51
C GLU A 86 -5.24 38.56 -6.68
N ASN A 87 -4.91 39.35 -5.65
CA ASN A 87 -3.79 40.30 -5.68
C ASN A 87 -2.45 39.71 -5.21
N ASP A 88 -2.41 38.41 -4.88
CA ASP A 88 -1.26 37.84 -4.21
C ASP A 88 -0.19 37.28 -5.15
N VAL A 89 1.00 37.87 -5.09
CA VAL A 89 2.14 37.56 -5.93
C VAL A 89 2.86 36.33 -5.37
N TYR A 90 2.58 35.15 -5.92
CA TYR A 90 3.36 33.89 -5.86
C TYR A 90 3.88 33.37 -4.48
N GLY A 91 3.57 34.02 -3.36
CA GLY A 91 3.99 33.64 -2.00
C GLY A 91 2.85 33.16 -1.10
N SER A 92 1.69 33.83 -1.12
CA SER A 92 0.67 33.52 -0.11
C SER A 92 -0.17 32.29 -0.37
N ILE A 93 -0.27 31.77 -1.59
CA ILE A 93 -1.08 30.56 -1.84
C ILE A 93 -0.53 29.40 -1.01
N ASN A 94 0.79 29.31 -0.87
CA ASN A 94 1.43 28.32 -0.02
C ASN A 94 1.11 28.57 1.46
N GLU A 95 1.16 29.82 1.92
CA GLU A 95 0.82 30.19 3.30
C GLU A 95 -0.66 29.97 3.63
N GLN A 96 -1.56 30.28 2.70
CA GLN A 96 -3.01 30.08 2.82
C GLN A 96 -3.35 28.59 2.82
N LEU A 97 -2.79 27.81 1.90
CA LEU A 97 -2.95 26.35 1.90
C LEU A 97 -2.32 25.72 3.15
N PHE A 98 -1.18 26.22 3.63
CA PHE A 98 -0.60 25.77 4.89
C PHE A 98 -1.47 26.14 6.10
N LYS A 99 -2.04 27.34 6.14
CA LYS A 99 -2.96 27.76 7.20
C LYS A 99 -4.22 26.89 7.24
N LEU A 100 -4.71 26.46 6.08
CA LEU A 100 -5.90 25.61 5.95
C LEU A 100 -5.62 24.13 6.26
N TYR A 101 -4.49 23.59 5.80
CA TYR A 101 -4.24 22.15 5.83
C TYR A 101 -3.02 21.73 6.67
N GLY A 102 -2.18 22.65 7.11
CA GLY A 102 -0.88 22.38 7.72
C GLY A 102 -0.95 21.61 9.04
N ALA A 103 -1.87 21.99 9.94
CA ALA A 103 -2.06 21.31 11.21
C ALA A 103 -2.54 19.86 11.01
N GLN A 104 -3.53 19.64 10.14
CA GLN A 104 -3.99 18.30 9.79
C GLN A 104 -2.87 17.50 9.14
N LYS A 105 -2.05 18.11 8.28
CA LYS A 105 -0.92 17.43 7.61
C LYS A 105 0.18 17.01 8.58
N LEU A 106 0.43 17.78 9.65
CA LEU A 106 1.35 17.38 10.70
C LEU A 106 0.84 16.15 11.45
N LEU A 107 -0.45 16.13 11.81
CA LEU A 107 -1.10 14.97 12.43
C LEU A 107 -1.06 13.75 11.50
N ASP A 108 -1.40 13.93 10.21
CA ASP A 108 -1.35 12.88 9.20
C ASP A 108 0.07 12.29 9.09
N LYS A 109 1.11 13.14 9.16
CA LYS A 109 2.52 12.72 9.07
C LYS A 109 2.97 11.94 10.30
N GLU A 110 2.57 12.37 11.49
CA GLU A 110 2.85 11.61 12.73
C GLU A 110 2.13 10.26 12.72
N HIS A 111 0.86 10.26 12.30
CA HIS A 111 0.08 9.04 12.12
C HIS A 111 0.74 8.10 11.11
N GLN A 112 1.16 8.61 9.94
CA GLN A 112 1.86 7.84 8.92
C GLN A 112 3.16 7.23 9.46
N LYS A 113 3.99 8.00 10.17
CA LYS A 113 5.23 7.49 10.78
C LYS A 113 4.95 6.39 11.80
N SER A 114 3.93 6.57 12.64
CA SER A 114 3.50 5.57 13.63
C SER A 114 3.04 4.28 12.94
N GLN A 115 2.13 4.38 11.96
CA GLN A 115 1.61 3.25 11.20
C GLN A 115 2.73 2.47 10.50
N ILE A 116 3.66 3.16 9.83
CA ILE A 116 4.80 2.52 9.18
C ILE A 116 5.69 1.82 10.21
N SER A 117 5.96 2.43 11.37
CA SER A 117 6.77 1.79 12.43
C SER A 117 6.12 0.50 12.96
N GLU A 118 4.79 0.51 13.14
CA GLU A 118 4.03 -0.67 13.53
C GLU A 118 4.04 -1.75 12.46
N TYR A 119 3.95 -1.37 11.17
CA TYR A 119 4.07 -2.30 10.05
C TYR A 119 5.44 -3.00 10.03
N LYS A 120 6.53 -2.24 10.21
CA LYS A 120 7.90 -2.79 10.28
C LYS A 120 8.12 -3.78 11.42
N SER A 121 7.34 -3.66 12.49
CA SER A 121 7.39 -4.53 13.66
C SER A 121 6.35 -5.65 13.61
N TYR A 122 5.67 -5.84 12.48
CA TYR A 122 4.60 -6.83 12.29
C TYR A 122 3.42 -6.68 13.27
N LYS A 123 3.24 -5.50 13.85
CA LYS A 123 2.07 -5.18 14.69
C LYS A 123 0.84 -4.87 13.85
N THR A 124 1.07 -4.29 12.68
CA THR A 124 0.03 -3.83 11.74
C THR A 124 0.20 -4.56 10.41
N SER A 125 -0.90 -4.94 9.77
CA SER A 125 -0.89 -5.74 8.54
C SER A 125 -0.76 -4.89 7.27
N PHE A 126 -0.46 -5.52 6.12
CA PHE A 126 -0.41 -4.76 4.86
C PHE A 126 -1.78 -4.19 4.52
N THR A 127 -2.83 -4.98 4.74
CA THR A 127 -4.22 -4.55 4.71
C THR A 127 -4.48 -3.31 5.55
N ASP A 128 -4.03 -3.30 6.82
CA ASP A 128 -4.26 -2.16 7.71
C ASP A 128 -3.58 -0.89 7.17
N ILE A 129 -2.36 -1.02 6.64
CA ILE A 129 -1.63 0.08 6.00
C ILE A 129 -2.34 0.59 4.75
N VAL A 130 -2.84 -0.32 3.91
CA VAL A 130 -3.59 0.03 2.71
C VAL A 130 -4.83 0.85 3.05
N ARG A 131 -5.53 0.49 4.13
CA ARG A 131 -6.70 1.22 4.61
C ARG A 131 -6.33 2.59 5.19
N SER A 132 -5.35 2.63 6.09
CA SER A 132 -5.03 3.84 6.85
C SER A 132 -4.29 4.89 6.01
N LEU A 133 -3.40 4.47 5.11
CA LEU A 133 -2.50 5.39 4.39
C LEU A 133 -2.81 5.50 2.89
N PHE A 134 -3.48 4.52 2.29
CA PHE A 134 -3.61 4.42 0.83
C PHE A 134 -5.05 4.37 0.32
N ASN A 135 -6.04 4.72 1.15
CA ASN A 135 -7.45 4.78 0.77
C ASN A 135 -7.92 3.52 0.02
N ASP A 136 -7.63 2.36 0.59
CA ASP A 136 -7.97 1.04 0.06
C ASP A 136 -7.32 0.67 -1.29
N CYS A 137 -6.26 1.38 -1.70
CA CYS A 137 -5.56 1.13 -2.96
C CYS A 137 -4.32 0.26 -2.76
N TYR A 138 -4.49 -1.06 -2.83
CA TYR A 138 -3.38 -2.02 -2.68
C TYR A 138 -2.26 -1.83 -3.68
N ILE A 139 -2.57 -1.44 -4.93
CA ILE A 139 -1.56 -1.30 -5.98
C ILE A 139 -0.66 -0.11 -5.73
N THR A 140 -1.24 1.00 -5.28
CA THR A 140 -0.47 2.17 -4.88
C THR A 140 0.39 1.84 -3.68
N ALA A 141 -0.19 1.24 -2.65
CA ALA A 141 0.55 0.84 -1.45
C ALA A 141 1.70 -0.12 -1.79
N TYR A 142 1.45 -1.17 -2.56
CA TYR A 142 2.46 -2.12 -3.00
C TYR A 142 3.55 -1.42 -3.81
N SER A 143 3.18 -0.62 -4.82
CA SER A 143 4.17 0.08 -5.67
C SER A 143 5.02 1.08 -4.87
N GLU A 144 4.45 1.71 -3.85
CA GLU A 144 5.19 2.60 -2.97
C GLU A 144 6.10 1.82 -2.03
N LEU A 145 5.63 0.71 -1.45
CA LEU A 145 6.39 -0.15 -0.53
C LEU A 145 7.53 -0.91 -1.22
N THR A 146 7.42 -1.21 -2.52
CA THR A 146 8.47 -1.88 -3.30
C THR A 146 9.37 -0.92 -4.09
N SER A 147 9.13 0.40 -4.02
CA SER A 147 9.96 1.41 -4.70
C SER A 147 11.32 1.62 -4.02
N ASN A 148 12.35 2.05 -4.77
CA ASN A 148 13.70 2.29 -4.24
C ASN A 148 13.76 3.35 -3.11
N SER A 149 12.81 4.29 -3.07
CA SER A 149 12.69 5.30 -2.00
C SER A 149 11.98 4.79 -0.76
N SER A 150 11.56 3.52 -0.75
CA SER A 150 10.69 2.96 0.26
C SER A 150 11.43 2.42 1.48
N LEU A 151 10.63 2.27 2.54
CA LEU A 151 11.01 1.61 3.76
C LEU A 151 10.81 0.08 3.71
N GLY A 152 10.28 -0.44 2.59
CA GLY A 152 10.22 -1.87 2.26
C GLY A 152 8.82 -2.48 2.37
N PHE A 153 8.60 -3.54 1.59
CA PHE A 153 7.38 -4.35 1.63
C PHE A 153 7.61 -5.56 2.56
N TYR A 154 6.97 -5.55 3.73
CA TYR A 154 7.14 -6.58 4.75
C TYR A 154 6.23 -7.77 4.47
N ILE A 155 6.83 -8.89 4.09
CA ILE A 155 6.13 -10.15 3.86
C ILE A 155 6.01 -10.95 5.13
N ARG A 156 5.02 -11.84 5.22
CA ARG A 156 4.94 -12.83 6.30
C ARG A 156 6.21 -13.70 6.30
N PRO A 157 7.07 -13.63 7.34
CA PRO A 157 8.31 -14.38 7.34
C PRO A 157 8.10 -15.84 7.72
N ASN A 158 8.84 -16.73 7.05
CA ASN A 158 8.73 -18.18 7.28
C ASN A 158 9.25 -18.61 8.66
N TYR A 159 10.09 -17.79 9.29
CA TYR A 159 10.69 -18.07 10.61
C TYR A 159 9.83 -17.62 11.81
N ILE A 160 8.73 -16.86 11.60
CA ILE A 160 7.88 -16.37 12.70
C ILE A 160 6.78 -17.37 13.08
N ASN A 161 6.30 -18.18 12.14
CA ASN A 161 5.24 -19.18 12.36
C ASN A 161 5.48 -20.41 11.50
N ASN A 162 5.30 -21.61 12.06
CA ASN A 162 5.34 -22.86 11.30
C ASN A 162 4.37 -22.75 10.12
N ALA A 163 4.91 -22.64 8.91
CA ALA A 163 4.12 -22.70 7.69
C ALA A 163 3.26 -23.97 7.74
N PRO A 164 2.03 -23.95 7.20
CA PRO A 164 1.25 -25.17 7.10
C PRO A 164 2.08 -26.22 6.33
N PHE A 165 2.08 -27.46 6.82
CA PHE A 165 2.72 -28.53 6.07
C PHE A 165 1.94 -28.73 4.77
N VAL A 166 2.56 -28.36 3.65
CA VAL A 166 1.98 -28.55 2.31
C VAL A 166 2.65 -29.76 1.70
N SER A 167 1.91 -30.87 1.58
CA SER A 167 2.37 -32.01 0.78
C SER A 167 2.52 -31.54 -0.66
N ASN A 168 3.57 -31.91 -1.40
CA ASN A 168 3.72 -31.49 -2.81
C ASN A 168 2.84 -32.37 -3.72
N SER A 169 1.53 -32.37 -3.50
CA SER A 169 0.55 -33.14 -4.26
C SER A 169 -0.08 -32.28 -5.36
N GLU A 170 -0.45 -32.92 -6.48
CA GLU A 170 -1.21 -32.28 -7.57
C GLU A 170 -2.65 -31.93 -7.17
N GLU A 171 -3.10 -32.39 -6.00
CA GLU A 171 -4.46 -32.15 -5.48
C GLU A 171 -4.60 -30.80 -4.75
N ASN A 172 -3.48 -30.10 -4.49
CA ASN A 172 -3.50 -28.84 -3.78
C ASN A 172 -4.07 -27.70 -4.63
N ASN A 173 -4.97 -26.95 -4.02
CA ASN A 173 -5.60 -25.78 -4.60
C ASN A 173 -5.03 -24.52 -3.94
N TYR A 174 -4.30 -23.72 -4.71
CA TYR A 174 -3.67 -22.50 -4.21
C TYR A 174 -4.56 -21.28 -4.43
N ILE A 175 -5.01 -20.66 -3.34
CA ILE A 175 -5.80 -19.43 -3.38
C ILE A 175 -4.84 -18.25 -3.36
N LEU A 176 -4.95 -17.34 -4.31
CA LEU A 176 -4.16 -16.10 -4.32
C LEU A 176 -5.00 -14.93 -3.87
N ASP A 177 -4.46 -14.20 -2.90
CA ASP A 177 -4.95 -12.88 -2.55
C ASP A 177 -4.29 -11.77 -3.39
N PHE A 178 -4.62 -10.53 -3.08
CA PHE A 178 -4.11 -9.38 -3.80
C PHE A 178 -2.58 -9.26 -3.74
N SER A 179 -1.98 -9.50 -2.56
CA SER A 179 -0.52 -9.38 -2.37
C SER A 179 0.25 -10.39 -3.24
N ALA A 180 -0.22 -11.64 -3.28
CA ALA A 180 0.38 -12.70 -4.07
C ALA A 180 0.20 -12.48 -5.58
N ILE A 181 -1.00 -12.03 -6.01
CA ILE A 181 -1.29 -11.78 -7.43
C ILE A 181 -0.35 -10.73 -8.01
N VAL A 182 -0.11 -9.63 -7.30
CA VAL A 182 0.75 -8.57 -7.81
C VAL A 182 2.19 -9.05 -7.92
N LEU A 183 2.73 -9.71 -6.90
CA LEU A 183 4.08 -10.26 -6.96
C LEU A 183 4.24 -11.30 -8.08
N PHE A 184 3.32 -12.25 -8.18
CA PHE A 184 3.42 -13.31 -9.20
C PHE A 184 3.29 -12.74 -10.61
N SER A 185 2.42 -11.75 -10.79
CA SER A 185 2.32 -11.01 -12.05
C SER A 185 3.62 -10.30 -12.40
N ASP A 186 4.24 -9.61 -11.44
CA ASP A 186 5.52 -8.92 -11.64
C ASP A 186 6.66 -9.91 -11.97
N LEU A 187 6.71 -11.07 -11.32
CA LEU A 187 7.69 -12.12 -11.61
C LEU A 187 7.55 -12.68 -13.03
N ASP A 188 6.31 -12.94 -13.49
CA ASP A 188 6.04 -13.41 -14.86
C ASP A 188 6.35 -12.30 -15.89
N GLN A 189 5.98 -11.04 -15.60
CA GLN A 189 6.26 -9.90 -16.47
C GLN A 189 7.77 -9.70 -16.69
N ASN A 190 8.56 -9.83 -15.63
CA ASN A 190 10.02 -9.71 -15.67
C ASN A 190 10.72 -11.00 -16.12
N LYS A 191 9.96 -12.02 -16.54
CA LYS A 191 10.46 -13.32 -17.02
C LYS A 191 11.39 -14.02 -16.02
N ILE A 192 11.16 -13.82 -14.73
CA ILE A 192 11.93 -14.48 -13.66
C ILE A 192 11.47 -15.93 -13.53
N ILE A 193 10.15 -16.16 -13.60
CA ILE A 193 9.53 -17.49 -13.62
C ILE A 193 8.31 -17.47 -14.52
N SER A 194 7.81 -18.66 -14.88
CA SER A 194 6.57 -18.81 -15.64
C SER A 194 5.56 -19.71 -14.92
N PHE A 195 4.30 -19.31 -14.97
CA PHE A 195 3.18 -20.02 -14.33
C PHE A 195 2.33 -20.84 -15.33
N GLN A 196 2.83 -21.10 -16.55
CA GLN A 196 2.09 -21.74 -17.65
C GLN A 196 1.37 -23.04 -17.29
N ASN A 197 1.92 -23.84 -16.37
CA ASN A 197 1.37 -25.14 -15.98
C ASN A 197 0.64 -25.10 -14.62
N ARG A 198 0.23 -23.91 -14.16
CA ARG A 198 -0.46 -23.76 -12.88
C ARG A 198 -1.77 -23.03 -13.06
N GLN A 199 -2.81 -23.54 -12.40
CA GLN A 199 -4.09 -22.86 -12.26
C GLN A 199 -4.32 -22.56 -10.79
N PHE A 200 -4.34 -21.28 -10.47
CA PHE A 200 -4.63 -20.77 -9.14
C PHE A 200 -6.13 -20.56 -8.94
N ILE A 201 -6.54 -20.29 -7.71
CA ILE A 201 -7.89 -19.88 -7.35
C ILE A 201 -7.85 -18.44 -6.86
N THR A 202 -8.84 -17.64 -7.21
CA THR A 202 -9.03 -16.32 -6.59
C THR A 202 -10.51 -16.00 -6.41
N THR A 203 -10.82 -15.00 -5.60
CA THR A 203 -12.18 -14.54 -5.37
C THR A 203 -12.61 -13.52 -6.42
N SER A 204 -13.91 -13.41 -6.68
CA SER A 204 -14.46 -12.43 -7.65
C SER A 204 -14.13 -10.99 -7.29
N HIS A 205 -13.90 -10.71 -6.01
CA HIS A 205 -13.55 -9.40 -5.49
C HIS A 205 -12.24 -8.85 -6.06
N VAL A 206 -11.26 -9.69 -6.37
CA VAL A 206 -9.98 -9.22 -6.95
C VAL A 206 -10.21 -8.60 -8.32
N ILE A 207 -10.96 -9.29 -9.20
CA ILE A 207 -11.27 -8.79 -10.54
C ILE A 207 -12.11 -7.52 -10.46
N GLY A 208 -13.16 -7.52 -9.63
CA GLY A 208 -14.00 -6.33 -9.44
C GLY A 208 -13.21 -5.12 -8.92
N HIS A 209 -12.25 -5.34 -8.01
CA HIS A 209 -11.37 -4.29 -7.52
C HIS A 209 -10.44 -3.75 -8.60
N LEU A 210 -9.85 -4.62 -9.42
CA LEU A 210 -9.02 -4.21 -10.57
C LEU A 210 -9.83 -3.38 -11.57
N ASP A 211 -11.08 -3.76 -11.85
CA ASP A 211 -11.97 -3.00 -12.74
C ASP A 211 -12.29 -1.61 -12.19
N ARG A 212 -12.57 -1.52 -10.88
CA ARG A 212 -12.76 -0.22 -10.20
C ARG A 212 -11.52 0.66 -10.31
N LEU A 213 -10.33 0.08 -10.09
CA LEU A 213 -9.06 0.81 -10.20
C LEU A 213 -8.76 1.27 -11.63
N ILE A 214 -9.06 0.43 -12.63
CA ILE A 214 -8.93 0.78 -14.05
C ILE A 214 -9.87 1.93 -14.40
N SER A 215 -11.14 1.87 -13.97
CA SER A 215 -12.13 2.93 -14.17
C SER A 215 -11.67 4.25 -13.53
N LYS A 216 -11.22 4.20 -12.27
CA LYS A 216 -10.66 5.36 -11.57
C LYS A 216 -9.46 5.95 -12.31
N ALA A 217 -8.51 5.13 -12.74
CA ALA A 217 -7.34 5.59 -13.48
C ALA A 217 -7.70 6.19 -14.85
N ASN A 218 -8.72 5.67 -15.53
CA ASN A 218 -9.24 6.26 -16.77
C ASN A 218 -9.86 7.64 -16.53
N ASN A 219 -10.61 7.82 -15.44
CA ASN A 219 -11.19 9.11 -15.06
C ASN A 219 -10.12 10.14 -14.68
N GLU A 220 -9.01 9.70 -14.10
CA GLU A 220 -7.86 10.52 -13.73
C GLU A 220 -6.90 10.82 -14.91
N ARG A 221 -7.16 10.28 -16.12
CA ARG A 221 -6.22 10.34 -17.25
C ARG A 221 -5.81 11.76 -17.67
N ASN A 222 -6.70 12.73 -17.46
CA ASN A 222 -6.46 14.13 -17.83
C ASN A 222 -5.81 14.96 -16.72
N VAL A 223 -5.54 14.38 -15.54
CA VAL A 223 -4.92 15.08 -14.41
C VAL A 223 -3.43 15.29 -14.72
N ARG A 224 -2.98 16.54 -14.85
CA ARG A 224 -1.58 16.85 -15.21
C ARG A 224 -0.69 17.18 -14.02
N VAL A 225 -1.28 17.56 -12.90
CA VAL A 225 -0.58 18.03 -11.71
C VAL A 225 -1.22 17.42 -10.47
N SER A 226 -0.37 17.07 -9.50
CA SER A 226 -0.77 16.92 -8.11
C SER A 226 0.07 17.82 -7.20
N LEU A 227 -0.47 18.11 -6.03
CA LEU A 227 0.19 18.91 -5.00
C LEU A 227 0.50 18.00 -3.81
N SER A 228 1.71 18.10 -3.28
CA SER A 228 2.10 17.45 -2.03
C SER A 228 2.68 18.46 -1.06
N PHE A 229 2.39 18.31 0.22
CA PHE A 229 3.09 19.03 1.27
C PHE A 229 4.42 18.33 1.57
N SER A 230 5.51 19.10 1.62
CA SER A 230 6.84 18.59 1.95
C SER A 230 7.15 18.77 3.44
N ASP A 231 8.22 18.10 3.89
CA ASP A 231 8.66 18.10 5.28
C ASP A 231 9.02 19.49 5.83
N ASP A 232 9.37 20.42 4.95
CA ASP A 232 9.76 21.80 5.28
C ASP A 232 8.60 22.79 5.12
N TYR A 233 7.35 22.31 5.22
CA TYR A 233 6.14 23.13 5.08
C TYR A 233 5.94 23.78 3.70
N ASN A 234 6.69 23.35 2.69
CA ASN A 234 6.55 23.82 1.31
C ASN A 234 5.59 22.93 0.52
N ILE A 235 4.82 23.53 -0.38
CA ILE A 235 3.97 22.80 -1.33
C ILE A 235 4.79 22.49 -2.58
N ARG A 236 4.95 21.20 -2.88
CA ARG A 236 5.62 20.70 -4.08
C ARG A 236 4.58 20.33 -5.12
N ARG A 237 4.82 20.78 -6.35
CA ARG A 237 4.02 20.43 -7.52
C ARG A 237 4.65 19.23 -8.20
N HIS A 238 3.86 18.18 -8.39
CA HIS A 238 4.27 17.01 -9.17
C HIS A 238 3.58 17.07 -10.52
N PHE A 239 4.37 17.28 -11.56
CA PHE A 239 3.88 17.23 -12.93
C PHE A 239 3.97 15.79 -13.43
N TYR A 240 2.86 15.29 -13.96
CA TYR A 240 2.83 13.98 -14.59
C TYR A 240 3.24 14.12 -16.05
N ASP A 241 4.12 13.23 -16.52
CA ASP A 241 4.39 13.10 -17.95
C ASP A 241 3.15 12.57 -18.68
N GLU A 242 3.06 12.82 -19.99
CA GLU A 242 1.90 12.47 -20.82
C GLU A 242 1.59 10.95 -20.80
N ALA A 243 2.60 10.12 -20.57
CA ALA A 243 2.48 8.67 -20.57
C ALA A 243 2.23 8.08 -19.17
N PHE A 244 2.31 8.85 -18.09
CA PHE A 244 2.23 8.36 -16.70
C PHE A 244 0.92 7.60 -16.44
N HIS A 245 -0.20 8.24 -16.75
CA HIS A 245 -1.53 7.63 -16.57
C HIS A 245 -1.73 6.42 -17.47
N GLN A 246 -1.18 6.46 -18.69
CA GLN A 246 -1.25 5.33 -19.61
C GLN A 246 -0.47 4.12 -19.06
N ARG A 247 0.76 4.33 -18.57
CA ARG A 247 1.57 3.28 -17.92
C ARG A 247 0.84 2.68 -16.72
N ARG A 248 0.19 3.52 -15.90
CA ARG A 248 -0.62 3.06 -14.76
C ARG A 248 -1.79 2.20 -15.23
N ILE A 249 -2.56 2.65 -16.21
CA ILE A 249 -3.70 1.91 -16.77
C ILE A 249 -3.24 0.57 -17.36
N ASP A 250 -2.13 0.56 -18.10
CA ASP A 250 -1.60 -0.64 -18.73
C ASP A 250 -1.10 -1.65 -17.71
N LYS A 251 -0.47 -1.18 -16.62
CA LYS A 251 -0.08 -2.03 -15.48
C LYS A 251 -1.29 -2.67 -14.80
N LEU A 252 -2.37 -1.92 -14.56
CA LEU A 252 -3.62 -2.45 -14.01
C LEU A 252 -4.27 -3.49 -14.93
N LYS A 253 -4.31 -3.20 -16.23
CA LYS A 253 -4.83 -4.14 -17.24
C LYS A 253 -3.98 -5.38 -17.34
N PHE A 254 -2.66 -5.27 -17.18
CA PHE A 254 -1.76 -6.41 -17.14
C PHE A 254 -2.09 -7.33 -15.96
N TYR A 255 -2.21 -6.79 -14.74
CA TYR A 255 -2.62 -7.58 -13.58
C TYR A 255 -3.96 -8.28 -13.79
N LYS A 256 -4.97 -7.56 -14.30
CA LYS A 256 -6.27 -8.17 -14.62
C LYS A 256 -6.13 -9.34 -15.61
N ARG A 257 -5.45 -9.14 -16.73
CA ARG A 257 -5.24 -10.19 -17.75
C ARG A 257 -4.45 -11.37 -17.21
N TRP A 258 -3.44 -11.12 -16.36
CA TRP A 258 -2.67 -12.16 -15.72
C TRP A 258 -3.55 -12.99 -14.79
N THR A 259 -4.36 -12.34 -13.94
CA THR A 259 -5.32 -13.02 -13.07
C THR A 259 -6.33 -13.84 -13.87
N GLU A 260 -6.92 -13.29 -14.93
CA GLU A 260 -7.88 -14.01 -15.79
C GLU A 260 -7.26 -15.22 -16.50
N LYS A 261 -5.95 -15.15 -16.82
CA LYS A 261 -5.23 -16.24 -17.50
C LYS A 261 -4.86 -17.37 -16.55
N TYR A 262 -4.36 -17.06 -15.36
CA TYR A 262 -3.76 -18.05 -14.45
C TYR A 262 -4.63 -18.40 -13.25
N CYS A 263 -5.74 -17.68 -13.01
CA CYS A 263 -6.62 -17.93 -11.88
C CYS A 263 -8.03 -18.32 -12.32
N LYS A 264 -8.58 -19.34 -11.68
CA LYS A 264 -10.01 -19.67 -11.69
C LYS A 264 -10.71 -18.84 -10.62
N VAL A 265 -11.68 -18.03 -11.04
CA VAL A 265 -12.50 -17.23 -10.11
C VAL A 265 -13.56 -18.12 -9.46
N ILE A 266 -13.62 -18.14 -8.14
CA ILE A 266 -14.60 -18.90 -7.36
C ILE A 266 -15.34 -17.97 -6.39
N ILE A 267 -16.66 -18.12 -6.33
CA ILE A 267 -17.49 -17.52 -5.29
C ILE A 267 -17.82 -18.63 -4.29
N PRO A 268 -17.38 -18.55 -3.02
CA PRO A 268 -17.67 -19.59 -2.04
C PRO A 268 -19.16 -19.59 -1.70
N ASN A 269 -19.87 -20.68 -2.02
CA ASN A 269 -21.28 -20.86 -1.65
C ASN A 269 -21.50 -20.82 -0.13
N GLU A 270 -20.47 -21.21 0.63
CA GLU A 270 -20.42 -21.18 2.09
C GLU A 270 -20.58 -19.77 2.65
N LYS A 271 -20.30 -18.72 1.86
CA LYS A 271 -20.55 -17.32 2.20
C LYS A 271 -22.01 -17.06 2.60
N LEU A 272 -22.96 -17.78 2.02
CA LEU A 272 -24.38 -17.65 2.36
C LEU A 272 -24.67 -17.94 3.84
N LYS A 273 -23.84 -18.75 4.51
CA LYS A 273 -23.96 -19.04 5.95
C LYS A 273 -23.60 -17.84 6.83
N PHE A 274 -22.87 -16.87 6.28
CA PHE A 274 -22.42 -15.66 6.95
C PHE A 274 -23.23 -14.42 6.52
N ARG A 275 -24.32 -14.61 5.78
CA ARG A 275 -25.15 -13.52 5.23
C ARG A 275 -25.64 -12.54 6.28
N SER A 276 -25.99 -13.01 7.49
CA SER A 276 -26.39 -12.15 8.62
C SER A 276 -25.30 -11.21 9.12
N ILE A 277 -24.03 -11.53 8.84
CA ILE A 277 -22.88 -10.67 9.15
C ILE A 277 -22.77 -9.57 8.09
N PHE A 278 -23.03 -9.90 6.82
CA PHE A 278 -22.91 -8.99 5.66
C PHE A 278 -24.10 -8.05 5.44
N GLU A 279 -25.28 -8.34 6.00
CA GLU A 279 -26.51 -7.54 5.82
C GLU A 279 -26.63 -6.31 6.74
N LYS A 280 -25.63 -6.02 7.60
CA LYS A 280 -25.61 -4.77 8.36
C LYS A 280 -25.22 -3.61 7.44
N GLU A 281 -26.00 -2.52 7.43
CA GLU A 281 -25.91 -1.37 6.51
C GLU A 281 -24.55 -0.64 6.46
N SER A 282 -23.56 -1.05 7.24
CA SER A 282 -22.20 -0.51 7.27
C SER A 282 -21.12 -1.52 6.85
N TYR A 283 -21.48 -2.64 6.22
CA TYR A 283 -20.51 -3.67 5.93
C TYR A 283 -19.53 -3.27 4.82
N ASP A 284 -18.24 -3.33 5.17
CA ASP A 284 -17.14 -2.90 4.35
C ASP A 284 -16.77 -3.97 3.30
N VAL A 285 -16.94 -3.64 2.02
CA VAL A 285 -16.56 -4.48 0.84
C VAL A 285 -15.12 -4.99 0.97
N PHE A 286 -14.26 -4.24 1.63
CA PHE A 286 -12.88 -4.63 1.88
C PHE A 286 -12.76 -5.85 2.81
N ILE A 287 -13.56 -5.90 3.87
CA ILE A 287 -13.59 -7.00 4.84
C ILE A 287 -14.19 -8.25 4.20
N GLU A 288 -15.19 -8.08 3.35
CA GLU A 288 -15.81 -9.16 2.60
C GLU A 288 -14.79 -9.96 1.77
N ARG A 289 -13.87 -9.28 1.07
CA ARG A 289 -12.80 -9.93 0.31
C ARG A 289 -11.91 -10.81 1.20
N ILE A 290 -11.53 -10.32 2.37
CA ILE A 290 -10.66 -11.07 3.30
C ILE A 290 -11.41 -12.31 3.79
N ILE A 291 -12.68 -12.16 4.14
CA ILE A 291 -13.51 -13.27 4.62
C ILE A 291 -13.71 -14.33 3.53
N GLU A 292 -13.91 -13.96 2.26
CA GLU A 292 -14.03 -14.97 1.20
C GLU A 292 -12.76 -15.81 1.04
N ASN A 293 -11.58 -15.20 1.12
CA ASN A 293 -10.31 -15.93 1.10
C ASN A 293 -10.19 -16.87 2.30
N VAL A 294 -10.61 -16.41 3.49
CA VAL A 294 -10.64 -17.23 4.71
C VAL A 294 -11.59 -18.42 4.55
N ILE A 295 -12.81 -18.19 4.04
CA ILE A 295 -13.80 -19.25 3.81
C ILE A 295 -13.25 -20.30 2.82
N LEU A 296 -12.64 -19.86 1.72
CA LEU A 296 -12.04 -20.79 0.75
C LEU A 296 -10.90 -21.59 1.37
N SER A 297 -10.09 -20.99 2.25
CA SER A 297 -8.99 -21.67 2.93
C SER A 297 -9.44 -22.72 3.96
N GLU A 298 -10.73 -22.78 4.31
CA GLU A 298 -11.26 -23.84 5.17
C GLU A 298 -11.48 -25.16 4.43
N ARG A 299 -11.45 -25.15 3.09
CA ARG A 299 -11.67 -26.35 2.30
C ARG A 299 -10.45 -27.26 2.38
N GLU A 300 -10.70 -28.57 2.37
CA GLU A 300 -9.64 -29.58 2.33
C GLU A 300 -8.77 -29.40 1.08
N ASN A 301 -7.45 -29.43 1.26
CA ASN A 301 -6.43 -29.19 0.22
C ASN A 301 -6.44 -27.78 -0.37
N TYR A 302 -7.05 -26.78 0.27
CA TYR A 302 -6.98 -25.38 -0.16
C TYR A 302 -5.99 -24.60 0.70
N TYR A 303 -5.03 -23.94 0.06
CA TYR A 303 -3.98 -23.19 0.74
C TYR A 303 -3.99 -21.74 0.27
N LEU A 304 -4.22 -20.83 1.21
CA LEU A 304 -4.11 -19.40 0.96
C LEU A 304 -2.65 -18.98 0.87
N ILE A 305 -2.26 -18.41 -0.27
CA ILE A 305 -0.98 -17.77 -0.48
C ILE A 305 -1.16 -16.26 -0.27
N SER A 306 -0.46 -15.73 0.73
CA SER A 306 -0.51 -14.31 1.05
C SER A 306 0.71 -13.90 1.89
N ASP A 307 1.18 -12.69 1.66
CA ASP A 307 2.17 -12.04 2.52
C ASP A 307 1.53 -11.15 3.59
N ASP A 308 0.21 -10.98 3.55
CA ASP A 308 -0.53 -10.13 4.46
C ASP A 308 -0.82 -10.86 5.78
N ILE A 309 -0.25 -10.37 6.88
CA ILE A 309 -0.43 -11.00 8.19
C ILE A 309 -1.86 -10.87 8.74
N VAL A 310 -2.75 -10.11 8.10
CA VAL A 310 -4.15 -9.91 8.52
C VAL A 310 -4.87 -11.24 8.76
N TYR A 311 -4.65 -12.24 7.91
CA TYR A 311 -5.29 -13.57 8.01
C TYR A 311 -4.84 -14.32 9.28
N THR A 312 -3.56 -14.21 9.62
CA THR A 312 -3.01 -14.85 10.81
C THR A 312 -3.47 -14.13 12.07
N LYS A 313 -3.41 -12.78 12.06
CA LYS A 313 -3.71 -11.93 13.20
C LYS A 313 -5.18 -11.95 13.60
N HIS A 314 -6.10 -11.90 12.63
CA HIS A 314 -7.54 -11.75 12.91
C HIS A 314 -8.34 -13.04 12.78
N PHE A 315 -7.86 -14.02 12.00
CA PHE A 315 -8.61 -15.26 11.72
C PHE A 315 -7.88 -16.53 12.18
N ASN A 316 -6.69 -16.39 12.77
CA ASN A 316 -5.83 -17.49 13.18
C ASN A 316 -5.61 -18.53 12.06
N LYS A 317 -5.50 -18.05 10.81
CA LYS A 317 -5.29 -18.92 9.65
C LYS A 317 -3.82 -19.10 9.35
N LEU A 318 -3.43 -20.35 9.14
CA LEU A 318 -2.13 -20.70 8.60
C LEU A 318 -2.16 -20.42 7.10
N ILE A 319 -1.45 -19.37 6.68
CA ILE A 319 -1.28 -19.03 5.28
C ILE A 319 0.13 -19.45 4.84
N LEU A 320 0.25 -19.80 3.56
CA LEU A 320 1.52 -20.01 2.90
C LEU A 320 2.05 -18.63 2.47
N SER A 321 3.27 -18.27 2.86
CA SER A 321 3.88 -17.03 2.34
C SER A 321 4.19 -17.19 0.84
N THR A 322 4.35 -16.07 0.13
CA THR A 322 4.78 -16.15 -1.26
C THR A 322 6.20 -16.73 -1.36
N GLU A 323 7.09 -16.39 -0.42
CA GLU A 323 8.45 -16.94 -0.36
C GLU A 323 8.44 -18.47 -0.24
N GLU A 324 7.68 -19.02 0.70
CA GLU A 324 7.63 -20.48 0.92
C GLU A 324 7.05 -21.19 -0.31
N PHE A 325 5.98 -20.64 -0.90
CA PHE A 325 5.43 -21.19 -2.13
C PHE A 325 6.47 -21.21 -3.26
N LEU A 326 7.18 -20.09 -3.46
CA LEU A 326 8.19 -19.96 -4.52
C LEU A 326 9.37 -20.90 -4.28
N LYS A 327 9.82 -21.03 -3.03
CA LYS A 327 10.90 -21.95 -2.64
C LYS A 327 10.54 -23.41 -2.88
N LEU A 328 9.31 -23.82 -2.58
CA LEU A 328 8.86 -25.19 -2.79
C LEU A 328 8.71 -25.53 -4.28
N ASN A 329 8.20 -24.59 -5.06
CA ASN A 329 7.74 -24.83 -6.43
C ASN A 329 8.72 -24.41 -7.53
N PHE A 330 9.70 -23.56 -7.24
CA PHE A 330 10.64 -22.98 -8.20
C PHE A 330 12.10 -23.00 -7.68
N LYS A 331 12.54 -24.16 -7.15
CA LYS A 331 13.87 -24.33 -6.54
C LYS A 331 15.04 -23.92 -7.46
N SER A 332 14.95 -24.24 -8.75
CA SER A 332 15.99 -23.91 -9.75
C SER A 332 16.17 -22.41 -9.93
N ASP A 333 15.08 -21.65 -9.82
CA ASP A 333 15.04 -20.22 -10.12
C ASP A 333 15.09 -19.36 -8.84
N TYR A 334 15.11 -20.00 -7.67
CA TYR A 334 15.02 -19.33 -6.37
C TYR A 334 16.07 -18.24 -6.15
N GLY A 335 17.29 -18.43 -6.65
CA GLY A 335 18.34 -17.40 -6.61
C GLY A 335 17.93 -16.12 -7.34
N ASN A 336 17.41 -16.24 -8.57
CA ASN A 336 16.93 -15.12 -9.37
C ASN A 336 15.69 -14.45 -8.74
N ILE A 337 14.79 -15.27 -8.18
CA ILE A 337 13.61 -14.79 -7.45
C ILE A 337 14.06 -13.93 -6.26
N ILE A 338 14.98 -14.42 -5.42
CA ILE A 338 15.44 -13.67 -4.26
C ILE A 338 16.15 -12.38 -4.65
N THR A 339 16.98 -12.38 -5.70
CA THR A 339 17.58 -11.15 -6.22
C THR A 339 16.50 -10.15 -6.65
N PHE A 340 15.46 -10.62 -7.35
CA PHE A 340 14.33 -9.76 -7.72
C PHE A 340 13.63 -9.18 -6.49
N LEU A 341 13.33 -9.99 -5.48
CA LEU A 341 12.66 -9.55 -4.25
C LEU A 341 13.51 -8.53 -3.47
N LEU A 342 14.82 -8.76 -3.33
CA LEU A 342 15.73 -7.83 -2.66
C LEU A 342 15.80 -6.48 -3.39
N ASN A 343 15.85 -6.50 -4.73
CA ASN A 343 15.89 -5.28 -5.54
C ASN A 343 14.57 -4.48 -5.45
N ASN A 344 13.46 -5.18 -5.24
CA ASN A 344 12.13 -4.58 -5.03
C ASN A 344 11.80 -4.37 -3.54
N GLN A 345 12.83 -4.23 -2.68
CA GLN A 345 12.70 -3.82 -1.27
C GLN A 345 11.85 -4.75 -0.38
N TYR A 346 11.81 -6.04 -0.69
CA TYR A 346 11.12 -7.01 0.16
C TYR A 346 11.85 -7.23 1.48
N MET A 347 11.07 -7.27 2.56
CA MET A 347 11.53 -7.43 3.95
C MET A 347 10.82 -8.63 4.58
N GLY A 348 11.52 -9.39 5.42
CA GLY A 348 10.99 -10.65 5.98
C GLY A 348 11.43 -11.92 5.24
N LEU A 349 12.35 -11.80 4.28
CA LEU A 349 12.90 -12.92 3.51
C LEU A 349 13.78 -13.83 4.38
N THR A 350 13.80 -15.10 4.06
CA THR A 350 14.63 -16.15 4.67
C THR A 350 15.89 -16.36 3.84
N LEU A 351 16.98 -15.72 4.26
CA LEU A 351 18.23 -15.70 3.51
C LEU A 351 19.28 -16.63 4.14
N ASP A 352 20.18 -17.15 3.32
CA ASP A 352 21.34 -17.92 3.74
C ASP A 352 22.67 -17.22 3.37
N GLY A 353 23.78 -17.82 3.79
CA GLY A 353 25.12 -17.27 3.56
C GLY A 353 25.53 -17.27 2.08
N GLU A 354 24.92 -18.10 1.23
CA GLU A 354 25.19 -18.13 -0.20
C GLU A 354 24.51 -16.94 -0.90
N ILE A 355 23.24 -16.71 -0.59
CA ILE A 355 22.50 -15.56 -1.10
C ILE A 355 23.19 -14.25 -0.68
N LEU A 356 23.62 -14.14 0.58
CA LEU A 356 24.34 -12.97 1.07
C LEU A 356 25.66 -12.75 0.30
N TYR A 357 26.40 -13.83 0.02
CA TYR A 357 27.63 -13.77 -0.77
C TYR A 357 27.37 -13.30 -2.20
N ASN A 358 26.37 -13.87 -2.87
CA ASN A 358 26.01 -13.48 -4.24
C ASN A 358 25.56 -12.02 -4.33
N ALA A 359 24.79 -11.55 -3.35
CA ALA A 359 24.41 -10.13 -3.24
C ALA A 359 25.64 -9.22 -3.02
N TYR A 360 26.60 -9.66 -2.19
CA TYR A 360 27.84 -8.92 -1.96
C TYR A 360 28.70 -8.79 -3.23
N ILE A 361 28.89 -9.89 -3.96
CA ILE A 361 29.62 -9.87 -5.23
C ILE A 361 28.90 -8.96 -6.24
N SER A 362 27.58 -9.02 -6.31
CA SER A 362 26.77 -8.13 -7.16
C SER A 362 26.95 -6.66 -6.80
N LYS A 363 27.04 -6.33 -5.50
CA LYS A 363 27.37 -4.97 -5.03
C LYS A 363 28.75 -4.51 -5.49
N LEU A 364 29.76 -5.38 -5.47
CA LEU A 364 31.11 -5.03 -5.93
C LEU A 364 31.16 -4.74 -7.44
N VAL A 365 30.38 -5.46 -8.24
CA VAL A 365 30.36 -5.30 -9.71
C VAL A 365 29.47 -4.14 -10.14
N ASN A 366 28.23 -4.09 -9.63
CA ASN A 366 27.16 -3.24 -10.18
C ASN A 366 26.70 -2.12 -9.22
N LYS A 367 27.29 -2.01 -8.02
CA LYS A 367 26.81 -1.13 -6.94
C LYS A 367 25.32 -1.36 -6.61
N ASP A 368 24.88 -2.61 -6.71
CA ASP A 368 23.52 -2.99 -6.36
C ASP A 368 23.27 -2.86 -4.85
N MET A 369 22.08 -2.41 -4.47
CA MET A 369 21.61 -2.23 -3.09
C MET A 369 21.14 -3.54 -2.46
N SER A 370 21.05 -4.62 -3.23
CA SER A 370 20.60 -5.95 -2.76
C SER A 370 21.39 -6.49 -1.57
N TYR A 371 22.69 -6.20 -1.44
CA TYR A 371 23.47 -6.64 -0.27
C TYR A 371 23.05 -5.96 1.04
N ASP A 372 22.80 -4.64 0.99
CA ASP A 372 22.39 -3.89 2.18
C ASP A 372 21.00 -4.36 2.63
N ARG A 373 20.11 -4.65 1.65
CA ARG A 373 18.80 -5.26 1.92
C ARG A 373 18.88 -6.70 2.42
N ALA A 374 19.85 -7.49 1.95
CA ALA A 374 20.07 -8.82 2.49
C ALA A 374 20.51 -8.77 3.96
N CYS A 375 21.42 -7.85 4.30
CA CYS A 375 21.81 -7.60 5.69
C CYS A 375 20.62 -7.18 6.55
N ASP A 376 19.77 -6.25 6.07
CA ASP A 376 18.57 -5.81 6.79
C ASP A 376 17.62 -6.98 7.09
N ASN A 377 17.41 -7.88 6.12
CA ASN A 377 16.58 -9.08 6.27
C ASN A 377 17.15 -10.06 7.29
N ILE A 378 18.46 -10.35 7.23
CA ILE A 378 19.11 -11.24 8.22
C ILE A 378 19.03 -10.64 9.62
N ASN A 379 19.26 -9.34 9.76
CA ASN A 379 19.14 -8.68 11.07
C ASN A 379 17.69 -8.72 11.60
N LEU A 380 16.69 -8.65 10.71
CA LEU A 380 15.30 -8.84 11.07
C LEU A 380 15.03 -10.25 11.59
N MET A 381 15.57 -11.30 10.93
CA MET A 381 15.50 -12.69 11.40
C MET A 381 16.02 -12.82 12.84
N GLY A 382 17.18 -12.20 13.13
CA GLY A 382 17.78 -12.20 14.47
C GLY A 382 16.89 -11.54 15.54
N LYS A 383 16.19 -10.45 15.19
CA LYS A 383 15.23 -9.79 16.10
C LYS A 383 14.04 -10.69 16.46
N PHE A 384 13.68 -11.63 15.59
CA PHE A 384 12.65 -12.63 15.84
C PHE A 384 13.19 -13.92 16.49
N GLY A 385 14.44 -13.91 16.98
CA GLY A 385 15.03 -15.01 17.71
C GLY A 385 15.60 -16.14 16.85
N TYR A 386 15.68 -15.95 15.53
CA TYR A 386 16.34 -16.90 14.64
C TYR A 386 17.87 -16.82 14.81
N ASP A 387 18.55 -17.97 14.80
CA ASP A 387 20.01 -18.01 14.89
C ASP A 387 20.67 -17.64 13.56
N ILE A 388 21.15 -16.39 13.48
CA ILE A 388 21.80 -15.84 12.29
C ILE A 388 23.31 -16.08 12.23
N ARG A 389 23.91 -16.71 13.26
CA ARG A 389 25.38 -16.91 13.33
C ARG A 389 25.88 -17.74 12.16
N GLU A 390 25.15 -18.78 11.80
CA GLU A 390 25.53 -19.67 10.72
C GLU A 390 25.55 -18.98 9.36
N ILE A 391 24.58 -18.11 9.12
CA ILE A 391 24.46 -17.34 7.86
C ILE A 391 25.73 -16.50 7.67
N TYR A 392 26.09 -15.72 8.68
CA TYR A 392 27.27 -14.84 8.61
C TYR A 392 28.59 -15.61 8.59
N ILE A 393 28.71 -16.71 9.34
CA ILE A 393 29.91 -17.55 9.30
C ILE A 393 30.10 -18.17 7.91
N ASN A 394 29.03 -18.73 7.33
CA ASN A 394 29.08 -19.28 5.97
C ASN A 394 29.43 -18.22 4.94
N PHE A 395 28.90 -17.00 5.08
CA PHE A 395 29.26 -15.86 4.26
C PHE A 395 30.75 -15.51 4.37
N LEU A 396 31.28 -15.36 5.59
CA LEU A 396 32.69 -15.04 5.81
C LEU A 396 33.60 -16.15 5.26
N LYS A 397 33.26 -17.42 5.43
CA LYS A 397 34.01 -18.52 4.82
C LYS A 397 34.08 -18.39 3.29
N ARG A 398 32.96 -18.04 2.66
CA ARG A 398 32.90 -17.82 1.20
C ARG A 398 33.75 -16.62 0.76
N LEU A 399 33.76 -15.53 1.55
CA LEU A 399 34.68 -14.42 1.28
C LEU A 399 36.15 -14.85 1.41
N ALA A 400 36.48 -15.64 2.43
CA ALA A 400 37.85 -16.08 2.69
C ALA A 400 38.42 -16.95 1.56
N ILE A 401 37.59 -17.79 0.94
CA ILE A 401 38.00 -18.63 -0.20
C ILE A 401 37.87 -17.93 -1.56
N SER A 402 37.37 -16.68 -1.59
CA SER A 402 37.16 -15.95 -2.83
C SER A 402 38.47 -15.39 -3.37
N PRO A 403 38.94 -15.82 -4.56
CA PRO A 403 40.24 -15.40 -5.09
C PRO A 403 40.30 -13.91 -5.47
N SER A 404 39.15 -13.27 -5.61
CA SER A 404 39.00 -11.87 -5.99
C SER A 404 39.12 -10.88 -4.82
N LEU A 405 39.17 -11.35 -3.57
CA LEU A 405 39.12 -10.50 -2.38
C LEU A 405 40.48 -10.45 -1.67
N SER A 406 40.95 -9.24 -1.37
CA SER A 406 42.17 -9.05 -0.58
C SER A 406 41.93 -9.36 0.90
N HIS A 407 43.01 -9.73 1.61
CA HIS A 407 42.98 -9.91 3.06
C HIS A 407 42.50 -8.66 3.82
N GLU A 408 42.85 -7.47 3.33
CA GLU A 408 42.43 -6.20 3.93
C GLU A 408 40.91 -6.01 3.82
N LEU A 409 40.37 -6.23 2.62
CA LEU A 409 38.93 -6.15 2.38
C LEU A 409 38.18 -7.16 3.24
N TYR A 410 38.65 -8.41 3.29
CA TYR A 410 38.11 -9.44 4.17
C TYR A 410 38.07 -8.99 5.64
N SER A 411 39.19 -8.48 6.16
CA SER A 411 39.31 -8.04 7.55
C SER A 411 38.30 -6.93 7.89
N ARG A 412 38.07 -6.00 6.96
CA ARG A 412 37.09 -4.93 7.10
C ARG A 412 35.66 -5.48 7.19
N GLU A 413 35.28 -6.35 6.25
CA GLU A 413 33.93 -6.93 6.22
C GLU A 413 33.66 -7.83 7.43
N ALA A 414 34.64 -8.65 7.84
CA ALA A 414 34.56 -9.47 9.05
C ALA A 414 34.33 -8.62 10.30
N SER A 415 35.03 -7.49 10.42
CA SER A 415 34.86 -6.57 11.55
C SER A 415 33.47 -5.95 11.55
N PHE A 416 32.97 -5.49 10.40
CA PHE A 416 31.63 -4.94 10.27
C PHE A 416 30.54 -5.94 10.66
N ILE A 417 30.66 -7.19 10.19
CA ILE A 417 29.69 -8.25 10.50
C ILE A 417 29.66 -8.58 11.98
N PHE A 418 30.83 -8.77 12.62
CA PHE A 418 30.86 -9.07 14.05
C PHE A 418 30.36 -7.91 14.89
N LEU A 419 30.64 -6.67 14.50
CA LEU A 419 30.08 -5.50 15.18
C LEU A 419 28.54 -5.50 15.13
N ASN A 420 27.94 -5.83 13.99
CA ASN A 420 26.49 -5.88 13.85
C ASN A 420 25.86 -7.06 14.60
N LEU A 421 26.50 -8.24 14.56
CA LEU A 421 26.06 -9.44 15.26
C LEU A 421 26.00 -9.23 16.79
N LEU A 422 26.93 -8.46 17.33
CA LEU A 422 27.09 -8.30 18.78
C LEU A 422 26.24 -7.17 19.39
N VAL A 423 25.51 -6.38 18.58
CA VAL A 423 24.72 -5.22 19.07
C VAL A 423 23.74 -5.58 20.20
N ASN A 424 23.21 -6.81 20.20
CA ASN A 424 22.26 -7.30 21.21
C ASN A 424 22.64 -8.69 21.78
N SER A 425 23.91 -9.07 21.71
CA SER A 425 24.38 -10.39 22.16
C SER A 425 24.64 -10.45 23.67
N ASN A 426 24.45 -11.63 24.28
CA ASN A 426 24.88 -11.91 25.64
C ASN A 426 26.21 -12.70 25.66
N ARG A 427 26.81 -12.88 26.85
CA ARG A 427 28.09 -13.60 26.99
C ARG A 427 28.07 -15.02 26.43
N VAL A 428 26.98 -15.77 26.66
CA VAL A 428 26.81 -17.15 26.18
C VAL A 428 26.81 -17.20 24.65
N PHE A 429 26.17 -16.22 24.01
CA PHE A 429 26.18 -16.07 22.55
C PHE A 429 27.60 -15.86 22.02
N ASN A 430 28.41 -15.03 22.71
CA ASN A 430 29.78 -14.70 22.29
C ASN A 430 30.72 -15.91 22.40
N GLU A 431 30.64 -16.67 23.49
CA GLU A 431 31.43 -17.88 23.70
C GLU A 431 31.10 -18.92 22.61
N SER A 432 29.80 -19.16 22.37
CA SER A 432 29.35 -20.06 21.30
C SER A 432 29.74 -19.57 19.89
N LEU A 433 29.74 -18.26 19.64
CA LEU A 433 30.19 -17.69 18.38
C LEU A 433 31.70 -17.89 18.17
N ALA A 434 32.51 -17.72 19.22
CA ALA A 434 33.95 -17.95 19.17
C ALA A 434 34.29 -19.42 18.88
N GLU A 435 33.59 -20.36 19.52
CA GLU A 435 33.71 -21.80 19.23
C GLU A 435 33.37 -22.13 17.78
N LYS A 436 32.29 -21.53 17.25
CA LYS A 436 31.89 -21.74 15.85
C LYS A 436 32.92 -21.15 14.88
N VAL A 437 33.46 -19.96 15.16
CA VAL A 437 34.58 -19.40 14.38
C VAL A 437 35.80 -20.31 14.42
N HIS A 438 36.15 -20.85 15.59
CA HIS A 438 37.27 -21.78 15.72
C HIS A 438 37.05 -23.03 14.85
N THR A 439 35.89 -23.67 14.99
CA THR A 439 35.54 -24.89 14.26
C THR A 439 35.55 -24.68 12.74
N GLU A 440 35.07 -23.53 12.29
CA GLU A 440 34.83 -23.27 10.87
C GLU A 440 36.03 -22.67 10.12
N PHE A 441 36.96 -22.03 10.84
CA PHE A 441 38.11 -21.33 10.26
C PHE A 441 39.47 -21.91 10.64
N ASN A 442 39.60 -22.81 11.62
CA ASN A 442 40.90 -23.32 12.08
C ASN A 442 41.83 -23.84 10.97
N LEU A 443 41.27 -24.37 9.87
CA LEU A 443 42.01 -24.86 8.70
C LEU A 443 42.28 -23.81 7.62
N LEU A 444 41.81 -22.56 7.78
CA LEU A 444 41.91 -21.48 6.78
C LEU A 444 43.13 -20.55 6.98
N GLY A 445 44.11 -20.96 7.78
CA GLY A 445 45.41 -20.28 7.91
C GLY A 445 45.29 -18.79 8.31
N GLN A 446 45.77 -17.88 7.47
CA GLN A 446 45.73 -16.44 7.75
C GLN A 446 44.31 -15.91 7.98
N TYR A 447 43.30 -16.46 7.30
CA TYR A 447 41.92 -16.06 7.48
C TYR A 447 41.38 -16.41 8.88
N TYR A 448 41.87 -17.48 9.51
CA TYR A 448 41.56 -17.76 10.93
C TYR A 448 42.01 -16.62 11.83
N THR A 449 43.27 -16.18 11.66
CA THR A 449 43.85 -15.08 12.43
C THR A 449 43.11 -13.76 12.20
N LEU A 450 42.71 -13.47 10.96
CA LEU A 450 41.94 -12.25 10.64
C LEU A 450 40.55 -12.29 11.27
N THR A 451 39.86 -13.43 11.17
CA THR A 451 38.49 -13.61 11.69
C THR A 451 38.45 -13.52 13.21
N THR A 452 39.40 -14.18 13.88
CA THR A 452 39.52 -14.14 15.35
C THR A 452 39.87 -12.75 15.86
N LYS A 453 40.76 -12.02 15.17
CA LYS A 453 41.06 -10.61 15.48
C LYS A 453 39.82 -9.73 15.32
N ALA A 454 39.06 -9.89 14.23
CA ALA A 454 37.84 -9.12 13.99
C ALA A 454 36.78 -9.39 15.08
N LEU A 455 36.60 -10.65 15.49
CA LEU A 455 35.70 -11.01 16.58
C LEU A 455 36.16 -10.43 17.92
N SER A 456 37.44 -10.58 18.27
CA SER A 456 38.00 -10.01 19.51
C SER A 456 37.80 -8.50 19.57
N PHE A 457 38.09 -7.80 18.47
CA PHE A 457 37.90 -6.36 18.38
C PHE A 457 36.44 -5.96 18.63
N ALA A 458 35.48 -6.69 18.05
CA ALA A 458 34.07 -6.42 18.25
C ALA A 458 33.65 -6.67 19.71
N VAL A 459 34.09 -7.78 20.33
CA VAL A 459 33.83 -8.09 21.75
C VAL A 459 34.43 -7.02 22.67
N ASP A 460 35.64 -6.53 22.38
CA ASP A 460 36.29 -5.48 23.16
C ASP A 460 35.52 -4.16 23.12
N ILE A 461 34.88 -3.82 21.99
CA ILE A 461 34.05 -2.62 21.87
C ILE A 461 32.79 -2.74 22.74
N PHE A 462 32.14 -3.90 22.75
CA PHE A 462 30.89 -4.10 23.49
C PHE A 462 31.08 -4.37 24.98
N SER A 463 32.24 -4.90 25.40
CA SER A 463 32.58 -5.06 26.82
C SER A 463 32.93 -3.75 27.54
N ARG A 464 33.15 -2.66 26.78
CA ARG A 464 33.43 -1.32 27.32
C ARG A 464 32.18 -0.44 27.46
N LYS A 465 31.03 -0.88 26.94
CA LYS A 465 29.72 -0.26 27.14
C LYS A 465 29.03 -0.91 28.32
#